data_AF-A0A9E4AKD5-F1
#
_entry.id   AF-A0A9E4AKD5-F1
#
_cell.length_a   1.000
_cell.length_b   1.000
_cell.length_c   1.000
_cell.angle_alpha   90.00
_cell.angle_beta   90.00
_cell.angle_gamma   90.00
#
_symmetry.space_group_name_H-M   'P 1'
#
loop_
_entity.id
_entity.type
_entity.pdbx_description
1 polymer ?
#
loop_
_entity_poly.entity_id
_entity_poly.type
_entity_poly.pdbx_seq_one_letter_code
_entity_poly.pdbx_strand_id
1 'polypeptide(L)'
;MRYDVFGHSAGAQMIHRYLLFQPECHFNRLVSSAAGRYCVPDPSIEFPYGLGVSSAATEPPNNYFGREVYVICGANDTDLNAPSLRHTPGADARGLQRARYFFTESSSIASDGGYLFNWEYRTVPNVGHNGEEMAAYAANLL
;
A
#
# COMPACT_ATOMS: atom_id res chain seq x y z
N MET A 1 23.65 -2.75 3.47
CA MET A 1 23.16 -1.40 3.83
C MET A 1 21.65 -1.40 3.68
N ARG A 2 20.89 -0.91 4.67
CA ARG A 2 19.44 -0.72 4.59
C ARG A 2 19.12 0.74 4.27
N TYR A 3 17.95 1.00 3.70
CA TYR A 3 17.49 2.35 3.38
C TYR A 3 15.96 2.45 3.53
N ASP A 4 15.48 3.64 3.87
CA ASP A 4 14.06 3.93 3.94
C ASP A 4 13.51 4.26 2.54
N VAL A 5 12.23 3.94 2.28
CA VAL A 5 11.61 4.17 0.98
C VAL A 5 10.25 4.84 1.11
N PHE A 6 10.04 5.88 0.31
CA PHE A 6 8.75 6.54 0.13
C PHE A 6 8.30 6.41 -1.32
N GLY A 7 7.00 6.22 -1.52
CA GLY A 7 6.40 6.24 -2.83
C GLY A 7 5.01 6.85 -2.75
N HIS A 8 4.70 7.74 -3.69
CA HIS A 8 3.39 8.35 -3.83
C HIS A 8 2.74 7.92 -5.15
N SER A 9 1.43 7.69 -5.14
CA SER A 9 0.64 7.37 -6.34
C SER A 9 1.18 6.15 -7.10
N ALA A 10 1.75 6.30 -8.30
CA ALA A 10 2.40 5.21 -9.03
C ALA A 10 3.68 4.70 -8.33
N GLY A 11 4.39 5.55 -7.59
CA GLY A 11 5.53 5.12 -6.77
C GLY A 11 5.08 4.21 -5.63
N ALA A 12 3.96 4.53 -4.98
CA ALA A 12 3.35 3.70 -3.95
C ALA A 12 2.94 2.33 -4.53
N GLN A 13 2.39 2.32 -5.75
CA GLN A 13 2.06 1.10 -6.50
C GLN A 13 3.28 0.20 -6.71
N MET A 14 4.44 0.78 -7.00
CA MET A 14 5.67 0.04 -7.23
C MET A 14 6.22 -0.54 -5.93
N ILE A 15 6.39 0.29 -4.89
CA ILE A 15 7.14 -0.12 -3.70
C ILE A 15 6.41 -1.14 -2.83
N HIS A 16 5.07 -1.06 -2.67
CA HIS A 16 4.36 -2.08 -1.90
C HIS A 16 4.39 -3.43 -2.61
N ARG A 17 4.26 -3.44 -3.95
CA ARG A 17 4.43 -4.66 -4.75
C ARG A 17 5.86 -5.17 -4.68
N TYR A 18 6.86 -4.30 -4.71
CA TYR A 18 8.26 -4.70 -4.53
C TYR A 18 8.43 -5.46 -3.21
N LEU A 19 7.86 -4.95 -2.11
CA LEU A 19 7.92 -5.63 -0.83
C LEU A 19 7.21 -7.00 -0.86
N LEU A 20 6.02 -7.09 -1.47
CA LEU A 20 5.28 -8.35 -1.57
C LEU A 20 6.01 -9.40 -2.42
N PHE A 21 6.69 -8.97 -3.48
CA PHE A 21 7.39 -9.87 -4.41
C PHE A 21 8.83 -10.18 -3.99
N GLN A 22 9.45 -9.31 -3.21
CA GLN A 22 10.85 -9.39 -2.79
C GLN A 22 10.96 -8.92 -1.33
N PRO A 23 10.45 -9.69 -0.35
CA PRO A 23 10.44 -9.26 1.05
C PRO A 23 11.85 -9.14 1.66
N GLU A 24 12.86 -9.79 1.06
CA GLU A 24 14.28 -9.64 1.38
C GLU A 24 14.89 -8.30 0.91
N CYS A 25 14.07 -7.40 0.37
CA CYS A 25 14.49 -6.05 0.02
C CYS A 25 15.20 -5.34 1.18
N HIS A 26 16.08 -4.41 0.83
CA HIS A 26 16.86 -3.66 1.80
C HIS A 26 16.09 -2.49 2.44
N PHE A 27 14.76 -2.45 2.28
CA PHE A 27 13.91 -1.43 2.89
C PHE A 27 13.96 -1.56 4.41
N ASN A 28 14.38 -0.50 5.11
CA ASN A 28 14.28 -0.44 6.56
C ASN A 28 12.82 -0.16 6.96
N ARG A 29 12.28 0.99 6.52
CA ARG A 29 10.87 1.34 6.58
C ARG A 29 10.33 1.67 5.19
N LEU A 30 9.05 1.41 4.98
CA LEU A 30 8.35 1.70 3.74
C LEU A 30 7.13 2.60 4.02
N VAL A 31 7.01 3.72 3.31
CA VAL A 31 5.80 4.55 3.32
C VAL A 31 5.15 4.51 1.94
N SER A 32 3.99 3.85 1.85
CA SER A 32 3.14 3.76 0.65
C SER A 32 2.04 4.81 0.72
N SER A 33 2.10 5.82 -0.14
CA SER A 33 1.19 6.96 -0.13
C SER A 33 0.22 6.97 -1.32
N ALA A 34 -1.09 6.93 -1.03
CA ALA A 34 -2.14 7.19 -2.01
C ALA A 34 -2.02 6.40 -3.32
N ALA A 35 -1.72 5.10 -3.27
CA ALA A 35 -1.59 4.30 -4.48
C ALA A 35 -2.91 4.27 -5.27
N GLY A 36 -2.82 4.49 -6.59
CA GLY A 36 -3.98 4.38 -7.48
C GLY A 36 -4.57 2.95 -7.55
N ARG A 37 -3.77 1.92 -7.26
CA ARG A 37 -4.19 0.52 -7.17
C ARG A 37 -3.33 -0.24 -6.18
N TYR A 38 -3.94 -0.92 -5.22
CA TYR A 38 -3.22 -1.81 -4.32
C TYR A 38 -3.33 -3.26 -4.79
N CYS A 39 -2.30 -4.04 -4.46
CA CYS A 39 -2.29 -5.49 -4.55
C CYS A 39 -2.45 -6.01 -3.12
N VAL A 40 -3.63 -6.52 -2.76
CA VAL A 40 -3.83 -7.11 -1.44
C VAL A 40 -3.02 -8.41 -1.33
N PRO A 41 -2.48 -8.76 -0.15
CA PRO A 41 -1.69 -9.98 0.06
C PRO A 41 -2.58 -11.26 0.11
N ASP A 42 -3.49 -11.41 -0.85
CA ASP A 42 -4.43 -12.53 -0.96
C ASP A 42 -4.11 -13.37 -2.21
N PRO A 43 -3.70 -14.64 -2.08
CA PRO A 43 -3.41 -15.51 -3.22
C PRO A 43 -4.65 -16.01 -3.97
N SER A 44 -5.87 -15.83 -3.43
CA SER A 44 -7.13 -16.19 -4.09
C SER A 44 -7.60 -15.14 -5.12
N ILE A 45 -7.06 -13.92 -5.05
CA ILE A 45 -7.38 -12.82 -5.96
C ILE A 45 -6.27 -12.70 -7.01
N GLU A 46 -6.63 -12.67 -8.30
CA GLU A 46 -5.65 -12.56 -9.38
C GLU A 46 -4.85 -11.25 -9.33
N PHE A 47 -3.56 -11.36 -9.68
CA PHE A 47 -2.71 -10.21 -9.93
C PHE A 47 -3.29 -9.34 -11.08
N PRO A 48 -3.30 -7.98 -10.98
CA PRO A 48 -2.55 -7.13 -10.05
C PRO A 48 -3.31 -6.65 -8.81
N TYR A 49 -4.49 -7.20 -8.53
CA TYR A 49 -5.32 -6.82 -7.38
C TYR A 49 -5.05 -7.70 -6.16
N GLY A 50 -4.63 -8.95 -6.36
CA GLY A 50 -4.09 -9.83 -5.33
C GLY A 50 -2.81 -10.54 -5.78
N LEU A 51 -2.40 -11.58 -5.04
CA LEU A 51 -1.17 -12.31 -5.32
C LEU A 51 -1.37 -13.50 -6.27
N GLY A 52 -2.61 -13.91 -6.53
CA GLY A 52 -2.94 -15.05 -7.37
C GLY A 52 -2.24 -15.01 -8.72
N VAL A 53 -1.82 -16.19 -9.19
CA VAL A 53 -0.99 -16.44 -10.41
C VAL A 53 0.37 -15.73 -10.47
N SER A 54 0.74 -14.93 -9.47
CA SER A 54 2.05 -14.28 -9.39
C SER A 54 3.06 -15.09 -8.57
N SER A 55 4.35 -14.80 -8.72
CA SER A 55 5.40 -15.41 -7.90
C SER A 55 5.26 -15.08 -6.41
N ALA A 56 4.60 -13.97 -6.07
CA ALA A 56 4.36 -13.57 -4.68
C ALA A 56 3.30 -14.43 -3.98
N ALA A 57 2.50 -15.22 -4.71
CA ALA A 57 1.49 -16.11 -4.13
C ALA A 57 2.07 -17.15 -3.16
N THR A 58 3.34 -17.51 -3.35
CA THR A 58 4.06 -18.49 -2.53
C THR A 58 4.97 -17.87 -1.47
N GLU A 59 5.03 -16.54 -1.39
CA GLU A 59 5.86 -15.85 -0.40
C GLU A 59 5.28 -16.03 1.01
N PRO A 60 6.09 -16.48 1.99
CA PRO A 60 5.62 -16.62 3.37
C PRO A 60 5.10 -15.29 3.93
N PRO A 61 3.85 -15.21 4.43
CA PRO A 61 3.27 -13.93 4.83
C PRO A 61 4.03 -13.14 5.89
N ASN A 62 4.67 -13.84 6.82
CA ASN A 62 5.54 -13.22 7.84
C ASN A 62 6.69 -12.41 7.22
N ASN A 63 7.16 -12.74 6.02
CA ASN A 63 8.29 -12.05 5.38
C ASN A 63 7.93 -10.61 4.98
N TYR A 64 6.69 -10.35 4.58
CA TYR A 64 6.22 -9.00 4.24
C TYR A 64 5.38 -8.35 5.34
N PHE A 65 4.58 -9.10 6.11
CA PHE A 65 3.80 -8.52 7.21
C PHE A 65 4.66 -8.18 8.44
N GLY A 66 5.80 -8.84 8.62
CA GLY A 66 6.77 -8.49 9.67
C GLY A 66 7.56 -7.20 9.39
N ARG A 67 7.40 -6.59 8.21
CA ARG A 67 8.12 -5.38 7.81
C ARG A 67 7.42 -4.13 8.30
N GLU A 68 8.21 -3.10 8.63
CA GLU A 68 7.69 -1.81 9.08
C GLU A 68 7.15 -1.01 7.88
N VAL A 69 5.82 -0.95 7.78
CA VAL A 69 5.12 -0.35 6.64
C VAL A 69 4.10 0.66 7.13
N TYR A 70 4.11 1.84 6.52
CA TYR A 70 3.10 2.86 6.70
C TYR A 70 2.29 3.03 5.42
N VAL A 71 1.00 2.74 5.49
CA VAL A 71 0.03 3.07 4.45
C VAL A 71 -0.57 4.42 4.80
N ILE A 72 -0.26 5.44 4.00
CA ILE A 72 -0.74 6.80 4.26
C ILE A 72 -1.59 7.33 3.10
N CYS A 73 -2.57 8.18 3.41
CA CYS A 73 -3.37 8.84 2.39
C CYS A 73 -3.88 10.20 2.90
N GLY A 74 -3.97 11.18 2.00
CA GLY A 74 -4.61 12.45 2.30
C GLY A 74 -6.09 12.26 2.58
N ALA A 75 -6.62 12.89 3.63
CA ALA A 75 -8.03 12.79 4.01
C ALA A 75 -8.97 13.35 2.91
N ASN A 76 -8.47 14.25 2.07
CA ASN A 76 -9.21 14.86 0.96
C ASN A 76 -8.92 14.16 -0.39
N ASP A 77 -8.14 13.08 -0.43
CA ASP A 77 -7.91 12.27 -1.64
C ASP A 77 -9.15 11.43 -1.98
N THR A 78 -10.17 12.16 -2.44
CA THR A 78 -11.54 11.69 -2.60
C THR A 78 -12.15 12.07 -3.95
N ASP A 79 -11.39 12.77 -4.80
CA ASP A 79 -11.83 13.24 -6.12
C ASP A 79 -11.91 12.08 -7.12
N LEU A 80 -13.04 12.00 -7.82
CA LEU A 80 -13.37 11.00 -8.83
C LEU A 80 -12.94 11.43 -10.24
N ASN A 81 -12.64 12.71 -10.44
CA ASN A 81 -12.30 13.31 -11.73
C ASN A 81 -10.79 13.60 -11.88
N ALA A 82 -9.97 13.10 -10.95
CA ALA A 82 -8.53 13.27 -11.04
C ALA A 82 -8.03 12.70 -12.38
N PRO A 83 -7.24 13.46 -13.18
CA PRO A 83 -6.89 13.09 -14.56
C PRO A 83 -6.08 11.79 -14.69
N SER A 84 -5.59 11.23 -13.59
CA SER A 84 -4.87 9.95 -13.52
C SER A 84 -5.77 8.72 -13.28
N LEU A 85 -7.07 8.90 -13.08
CA LEU A 85 -8.02 7.82 -12.84
C LEU A 85 -8.48 7.17 -14.16
N ARG A 86 -8.43 5.82 -14.21
CA ARG A 86 -9.09 5.06 -15.28
C ARG A 86 -10.50 4.72 -14.84
N HIS A 87 -11.50 5.14 -15.62
CA HIS A 87 -12.90 4.76 -15.41
C HIS A 87 -13.13 3.34 -15.94
N THR A 88 -12.93 2.33 -15.09
CA THR A 88 -13.34 0.94 -15.36
C THR A 88 -14.31 0.49 -14.27
N PRO A 89 -15.40 -0.23 -14.58
CA PRO A 89 -16.31 -0.76 -13.57
C PRO A 89 -15.53 -1.60 -12.55
N GLY A 90 -15.60 -1.24 -11.26
CA GLY A 90 -14.79 -1.83 -10.18
C GLY A 90 -13.58 -0.99 -9.72
N ALA A 91 -13.27 0.11 -10.42
CA ALA A 91 -12.22 1.07 -10.05
C ALA A 91 -12.76 2.32 -9.31
N ASP A 92 -14.05 2.33 -8.94
CA ASP A 92 -14.75 3.48 -8.35
C ASP A 92 -14.50 3.64 -6.83
N ALA A 93 -13.32 3.24 -6.36
CA ALA A 93 -12.89 3.46 -5.00
C ALA A 93 -11.96 4.68 -4.93
N ARG A 94 -12.29 5.63 -4.06
CA ARG A 94 -11.52 6.86 -3.79
C ARG A 94 -10.09 6.54 -3.33
N GLY A 95 -9.11 7.44 -3.51
CA GLY A 95 -7.73 7.24 -3.01
C GLY A 95 -7.69 6.80 -1.54
N LEU A 96 -8.43 7.54 -0.71
CA LEU A 96 -8.60 7.22 0.71
C LEU A 96 -9.23 5.85 0.96
N GLN A 97 -10.28 5.50 0.21
CA GLN A 97 -11.01 4.24 0.38
C GLN A 97 -10.17 3.04 -0.05
N ARG A 98 -9.40 3.15 -1.14
CA ARG A 98 -8.46 2.13 -1.61
C ARG A 98 -7.38 1.85 -0.58
N ALA A 99 -6.80 2.90 0.00
CA ALA A 99 -5.77 2.76 1.04
C ALA A 99 -6.33 2.10 2.31
N ARG A 100 -7.55 2.48 2.74
CA ARG A 100 -8.24 1.84 3.87
C ARG A 100 -8.51 0.38 3.61
N TYR A 101 -9.10 0.06 2.46
CA TYR A 101 -9.40 -1.32 2.07
C TYR A 101 -8.13 -2.17 2.07
N PHE A 102 -7.07 -1.71 1.39
CA PHE A 102 -5.80 -2.44 1.35
C PHE A 102 -5.25 -2.76 2.74
N PHE A 103 -5.24 -1.78 3.65
CA PHE A 103 -4.76 -1.99 5.00
C PHE A 103 -5.66 -2.95 5.80
N THR A 104 -6.98 -2.74 5.77
CA THR A 104 -7.95 -3.56 6.51
C THR A 104 -7.90 -5.02 6.06
N GLU A 105 -7.90 -5.28 4.75
CA GLU A 105 -7.81 -6.64 4.23
C GLU A 105 -6.48 -7.29 4.61
N SER A 106 -5.36 -6.55 4.47
CA SER A 106 -4.03 -7.03 4.86
C SER A 106 -3.98 -7.40 6.35
N SER A 107 -4.57 -6.56 7.20
CA SER A 107 -4.65 -6.80 8.65
C SER A 107 -5.53 -8.01 8.98
N SER A 108 -6.64 -8.21 8.26
CA SER A 108 -7.51 -9.38 8.44
C SER A 108 -6.77 -10.65 8.07
N ILE A 109 -6.13 -10.68 6.90
CA ILE A 109 -5.34 -11.83 6.42
C ILE A 109 -4.22 -12.18 7.41
N ALA A 110 -3.53 -11.16 7.95
CA ALA A 110 -2.50 -11.36 8.95
C ALA A 110 -3.06 -11.97 10.25
N SER A 111 -4.19 -11.42 10.74
CA SER A 111 -4.86 -11.90 11.95
C SER A 111 -5.38 -13.33 11.79
N ASP A 112 -6.09 -13.62 10.71
CA ASP A 112 -6.71 -14.92 10.44
C ASP A 112 -5.67 -16.03 10.27
N GLY A 113 -4.50 -15.69 9.71
CA GLY A 113 -3.37 -16.60 9.56
C GLY A 113 -2.43 -16.68 10.77
N GLY A 114 -2.64 -15.88 11.82
CA GLY A 114 -1.75 -15.82 12.98
C GLY A 114 -0.34 -15.29 12.67
N TYR A 115 -0.22 -14.41 11.69
CA TYR A 115 1.03 -13.80 11.27
C TYR A 115 1.36 -12.53 12.08
N LEU A 116 2.65 -12.15 12.10
CA LEU A 116 3.04 -10.82 12.55
C LEU A 116 2.37 -9.76 11.66
N PHE A 117 2.12 -8.56 12.20
CA PHE A 117 1.60 -7.45 11.41
C PHE A 117 2.15 -6.11 11.91
N ASN A 118 3.24 -5.66 11.29
CA ASN A 118 3.95 -4.42 11.63
C ASN A 118 3.58 -3.26 10.70
N TRP A 119 2.36 -3.30 10.15
CA TRP A 119 1.87 -2.28 9.24
C TRP A 119 0.98 -1.31 10.02
N GLU A 120 1.03 -0.03 9.65
CA GLU A 120 0.18 1.02 10.19
C GLU A 120 -0.55 1.78 9.08
N TYR A 121 -1.75 2.25 9.39
CA TYR A 121 -2.52 3.13 8.51
C TYR A 121 -2.70 4.52 9.13
N ARG A 122 -2.39 5.58 8.37
CA ARG A 122 -2.57 6.97 8.81
C ARG A 122 -3.23 7.83 7.73
N THR A 123 -4.07 8.77 8.17
CA THR A 123 -4.63 9.80 7.30
C THR A 123 -3.99 11.16 7.57
N VAL A 124 -3.68 11.90 6.51
CA VAL A 124 -3.14 13.27 6.62
C VAL A 124 -4.29 14.26 6.47
N PRO A 125 -4.64 15.04 7.52
CA PRO A 125 -5.79 15.95 7.46
C PRO A 125 -5.57 17.06 6.44
N ASN A 126 -6.65 17.50 5.78
CA ASN A 126 -6.67 18.58 4.81
C ASN A 126 -5.82 18.40 3.53
N VAL A 127 -5.18 17.23 3.34
CA VAL A 127 -4.34 16.93 2.16
C VAL A 127 -5.12 16.08 1.15
N GLY A 128 -4.99 16.42 -0.13
CA GLY A 128 -5.55 15.68 -1.27
C GLY A 128 -4.55 14.68 -1.88
N HIS A 129 -4.59 14.52 -3.21
CA HIS A 129 -3.59 13.74 -3.96
C HIS A 129 -2.31 14.54 -4.23
N ASN A 130 -1.70 15.10 -3.18
CA ASN A 130 -0.52 15.98 -3.28
C ASN A 130 0.76 15.24 -2.85
N GLY A 131 1.70 15.04 -3.78
CA GLY A 131 2.93 14.32 -3.50
C GLY A 131 3.89 15.03 -2.53
N GLU A 132 3.99 16.36 -2.59
CA GLU A 132 4.91 17.14 -1.74
C GLU A 132 4.46 17.16 -0.28
N GLU A 133 3.18 17.43 -0.04
CA GLU A 133 2.61 17.42 1.32
C GLU A 133 2.68 16.01 1.94
N MET A 134 2.40 14.98 1.14
CA MET A 134 2.51 13.60 1.59
C MET A 134 3.96 13.18 1.84
N ALA A 135 4.93 13.65 1.06
CA ALA A 135 6.35 13.41 1.28
C ALA A 135 6.85 14.11 2.56
N ALA A 136 6.44 15.36 2.79
CA ALA A 136 6.76 16.09 4.02
C ALA A 136 6.21 15.39 5.26
N TYR A 137 4.98 14.85 5.19
CA TYR A 137 4.43 14.02 6.27
C TYR A 137 5.23 12.73 6.45
N ALA A 138 5.53 12.02 5.35
CA ALA A 138 6.26 10.75 5.35
C ALA A 138 7.66 10.86 5.95
N ALA A 139 8.33 12.00 5.81
CA ALA A 139 9.64 12.26 6.41
C ALA A 139 9.66 12.14 7.95
N ASN A 140 8.50 12.28 8.62
CA ASN A 140 8.38 12.08 10.07
C ASN A 140 8.16 10.61 10.46
N LEU A 141 7.94 9.72 9.48
CA LEU A 141 7.78 8.27 9.66
C LEU A 141 9.07 7.51 9.27
N LEU A 142 9.82 8.09 8.32
CA LEU A 142 11.10 7.59 7.83
C LEU A 142 12.30 8.17 8.59
#